data_AF-A0AAW4HAD9-F1
#
_entry.id   AF-A0AAW4HAD9-F1
#
_cell.length_a   1.000
_cell.length_b   1.000
_cell.length_c   1.000
_cell.angle_alpha   90.00
_cell.angle_beta   90.00
_cell.angle_gamma   90.00
#
_symmetry.space_group_name_H-M   'P 1'
#
loop_
_entity.id
_entity.type
_entity.pdbx_description
1 polymer ?
#
loop_
_entity_poly.entity_id
_entity_poly.type
_entity_poly.pdbx_seq_one_letter_code
_entity_poly.pdbx_strand_id
1 'polypeptide(L)'
;MSEFSDYYVVYQRVGEHAMVLTGHEKNAGADLTFNQFQENTNRWFYFENGFRDEDTSQGIHHQLCNLHMSGRNMMVKRDLYLALRHIDITGTQWLRAVIINDDDTYHDDYHYLNFYENPVDEDYVYYDFVDFDKSEYKVKKYADYLPPLYTFEKIILSQEKLAAVPLEKRLIWDDLQFTDRLVVHKSVKEIMEKYQPLDCRFTRIEEHKENMGTRAEYDADGNLI
;
A
#
# COMPACT_ATOMS: atom_id res chain seq x y z
N MET A 1 -16.38 11.88 22.93
CA MET A 1 -16.08 12.14 21.51
C MET A 1 -15.66 10.81 20.93
N SER A 2 -16.10 10.42 19.72
CA SER A 2 -15.83 9.07 19.21
C SER A 2 -14.32 8.80 19.20
N GLU A 3 -13.89 7.70 19.82
CA GLU A 3 -12.50 7.29 19.98
C GLU A 3 -11.84 6.76 18.69
N PHE A 4 -12.49 6.96 17.54
CA PHE A 4 -12.04 6.46 16.25
C PHE A 4 -11.29 7.54 15.48
N SER A 5 -10.17 7.17 14.90
CA SER A 5 -9.44 8.00 13.95
C SER A 5 -10.16 8.09 12.61
N ASP A 6 -9.84 9.12 11.83
CA ASP A 6 -10.33 9.29 10.46
C ASP A 6 -9.50 8.47 9.44
N TYR A 7 -8.93 7.34 9.85
CA TYR A 7 -8.01 6.54 9.04
C TYR A 7 -8.52 5.13 8.73
N TYR A 8 -8.24 4.70 7.50
CA TYR A 8 -8.75 3.46 6.94
C TYR A 8 -7.61 2.69 6.26
N VAL A 9 -7.58 1.38 6.50
CA VAL A 9 -6.76 0.43 5.75
C VAL A 9 -7.48 0.14 4.43
N VAL A 10 -6.76 0.31 3.31
CA VAL A 10 -7.22 -0.06 1.96
C VAL A 10 -6.59 -1.39 1.59
N TYR A 11 -7.43 -2.32 1.16
CA TYR A 11 -6.95 -3.66 0.86
C TYR A 11 -7.76 -4.37 -0.20
N GLN A 12 -7.10 -5.29 -0.91
CA GLN A 12 -7.73 -6.15 -1.88
C GLN A 12 -8.61 -7.21 -1.19
N ARG A 13 -9.81 -7.40 -1.72
CA ARG A 13 -10.75 -8.46 -1.36
C ARG A 13 -10.45 -9.67 -2.22
N VAL A 14 -10.26 -10.83 -1.60
CA VAL A 14 -10.15 -12.12 -2.30
C VAL A 14 -11.41 -12.39 -3.14
N GLY A 15 -11.25 -12.75 -4.41
CA GLY A 15 -12.35 -13.07 -5.33
C GLY A 15 -11.98 -12.85 -6.81
N GLU A 16 -12.98 -12.87 -7.70
CA GLU A 16 -12.80 -12.76 -9.17
C GLU A 16 -12.12 -11.46 -9.63
N HIS A 17 -12.11 -10.42 -8.80
CA HIS A 17 -11.45 -9.15 -9.12
C HIS A 17 -10.07 -9.01 -8.45
N ALA A 18 -9.64 -10.01 -7.67
CA ALA A 18 -8.41 -9.99 -6.90
C ALA A 18 -7.23 -10.45 -7.76
N MET A 19 -6.73 -9.55 -8.61
CA MET A 19 -5.53 -9.82 -9.39
C MET A 19 -4.29 -9.37 -8.63
N VAL A 20 -3.34 -10.28 -8.47
CA VAL A 20 -2.03 -9.96 -7.88
C VAL A 20 -1.13 -9.44 -8.98
N LEU A 21 -1.04 -8.11 -9.09
CA LEU A 21 -0.19 -7.46 -10.09
C LEU A 21 1.28 -7.58 -9.70
N THR A 22 2.09 -8.06 -10.65
CA THR A 22 3.56 -8.08 -10.57
C THR A 22 4.17 -7.32 -11.75
N GLY A 23 5.44 -6.91 -11.62
CA GLY A 23 6.15 -6.24 -12.71
C GLY A 23 6.54 -7.20 -13.83
N HIS A 24 6.30 -6.81 -15.08
CA HIS A 24 6.68 -7.59 -16.26
C HIS A 24 8.17 -7.43 -16.60
N GLU A 25 8.75 -8.40 -17.30
CA GLU A 25 10.15 -8.36 -17.82
C GLU A 25 10.46 -7.12 -18.70
N LYS A 26 9.42 -6.44 -19.24
CA LYS A 26 9.55 -5.23 -20.05
C LYS A 26 10.00 -4.04 -19.22
N ASN A 27 9.91 -4.15 -17.91
CA ASN A 27 10.45 -3.18 -16.98
C ASN A 27 11.94 -3.34 -16.72
N ALA A 28 12.62 -4.35 -17.29
CA ALA A 28 14.04 -4.59 -17.04
C ALA A 28 14.86 -3.28 -16.98
N GLY A 29 15.55 -3.08 -15.86
CA GLY A 29 16.32 -1.87 -15.56
C GLY A 29 15.55 -0.74 -14.86
N ALA A 30 14.21 -0.80 -14.75
CA ALA A 30 13.47 -0.09 -13.71
C ALA A 30 13.28 -1.05 -12.55
N ASP A 31 14.07 -0.88 -11.51
CA ASP A 31 13.99 -1.70 -10.31
C ASP A 31 12.74 -1.33 -9.49
N LEU A 32 11.59 -1.88 -9.93
CA LEU A 32 10.30 -1.71 -9.26
C LEU A 32 10.17 -2.58 -8.01
N THR A 33 10.99 -3.64 -7.89
CA THR A 33 10.95 -4.57 -6.75
C THR A 33 11.26 -3.88 -5.44
N PHE A 34 12.17 -2.89 -5.48
CA PHE A 34 12.53 -2.07 -4.32
C PHE A 34 11.88 -0.67 -4.35
N ASN A 35 10.88 -0.45 -5.21
CA ASN A 35 10.19 0.83 -5.39
C ASN A 35 11.13 2.03 -5.61
N GLN A 36 12.29 1.84 -6.26
CA GLN A 36 13.28 2.91 -6.41
C GLN A 36 12.70 4.15 -7.10
N PHE A 37 13.30 5.30 -6.82
CA PHE A 37 12.96 6.55 -7.51
C PHE A 37 13.11 6.38 -9.02
N GLN A 38 12.09 6.81 -9.76
CA GLN A 38 12.10 6.74 -11.22
C GLN A 38 12.35 8.11 -11.82
N GLU A 39 13.49 8.27 -12.51
CA GLU A 39 13.83 9.53 -13.19
C GLU A 39 12.85 9.87 -14.32
N ASN A 40 12.39 8.86 -15.05
CA ASN A 40 11.46 9.02 -16.16
C ASN A 40 10.09 8.41 -15.82
N THR A 41 9.25 9.18 -15.12
CA THR A 41 7.87 8.76 -14.78
C THR A 41 6.92 8.65 -15.99
N ASN A 42 7.33 9.19 -17.15
CA ASN A 42 6.54 9.19 -18.38
C ASN A 42 6.74 7.94 -19.26
N ARG A 43 7.73 7.10 -18.96
CA ARG A 43 7.86 5.78 -19.60
C ARG A 43 6.69 4.89 -19.20
N TRP A 44 6.43 3.86 -20.00
CA TRP A 44 5.48 2.82 -19.63
C TRP A 44 6.11 1.85 -18.65
N PHE A 45 5.38 1.55 -17.58
CA PHE A 45 5.68 0.49 -16.63
C PHE A 45 4.64 -0.62 -16.80
N TYR A 46 5.09 -1.84 -17.06
CA TYR A 46 4.24 -2.95 -17.46
C TYR A 46 3.98 -3.88 -16.29
N PHE A 47 2.74 -4.25 -16.06
CA PHE A 47 2.32 -5.15 -15.00
C PHE A 47 1.49 -6.28 -15.59
N GLU A 48 1.52 -7.43 -14.94
CA GLU A 48 0.76 -8.62 -15.35
C GLU A 48 0.24 -9.37 -14.13
N ASN A 49 -0.65 -10.34 -14.34
CA ASN A 49 -1.09 -11.24 -13.29
C ASN A 49 0.05 -12.16 -12.87
N GLY A 50 0.47 -12.07 -11.61
CA GLY A 50 1.53 -12.91 -11.03
C GLY A 50 1.16 -14.39 -10.92
N PHE A 51 -0.13 -14.73 -11.03
CA PHE A 51 -0.64 -16.11 -11.04
C PHE A 51 -1.28 -16.49 -12.38
N ARG A 52 -0.86 -15.82 -13.48
CA ARG A 52 -1.44 -16.02 -14.83
C ARG A 52 -1.54 -17.50 -15.21
N ASP A 53 -0.47 -18.28 -15.04
CA ASP A 53 -0.46 -19.69 -15.44
C ASP A 53 -1.42 -20.53 -14.58
N GLU A 54 -1.42 -20.33 -13.25
CA GLU A 54 -2.31 -21.01 -12.33
C GLU A 54 -3.78 -20.65 -12.55
N ASP A 55 -4.09 -19.37 -12.73
CA ASP A 55 -5.45 -18.86 -12.92
C ASP A 55 -6.03 -19.33 -14.25
N THR A 56 -5.26 -19.19 -15.34
CA THR A 56 -5.69 -19.65 -16.67
C THR A 56 -5.87 -21.16 -16.72
N SER A 57 -5.04 -21.95 -16.04
CA SER A 57 -5.21 -23.41 -15.94
C SER A 57 -6.49 -23.83 -15.21
N GLN A 58 -7.02 -22.95 -14.34
CA GLN A 58 -8.25 -23.15 -13.58
C GLN A 58 -9.47 -22.48 -14.24
N GLY A 59 -9.28 -21.79 -15.38
CA GLY A 59 -10.33 -21.01 -16.05
C GLY A 59 -10.76 -19.77 -15.26
N ILE A 60 -9.91 -19.29 -14.35
CA ILE A 60 -10.12 -18.04 -13.63
C ILE A 60 -9.69 -16.90 -14.55
N HIS A 61 -10.56 -15.90 -14.68
CA HIS A 61 -10.29 -14.70 -15.45
C HIS A 61 -10.60 -13.48 -14.60
N HIS A 62 -9.58 -12.67 -14.34
CA HIS A 62 -9.74 -11.48 -13.52
C HIS A 62 -10.33 -10.32 -14.32
N GLN A 63 -11.30 -9.62 -13.73
CA GLN A 63 -11.81 -8.37 -14.31
C GLN A 63 -11.00 -7.17 -13.81
N LEU A 64 -10.58 -6.34 -14.76
CA LEU A 64 -9.93 -5.06 -14.48
C LEU A 64 -10.87 -4.06 -13.80
N CYS A 65 -10.35 -3.38 -12.79
CA CYS A 65 -11.07 -2.47 -11.90
C CYS A 65 -10.49 -1.06 -11.97
N ASN A 66 -11.21 -0.08 -11.38
CA ASN A 66 -10.74 1.32 -11.35
C ASN A 66 -9.61 1.56 -10.34
N LEU A 67 -9.46 0.67 -9.39
CA LEU A 67 -8.44 0.61 -8.34
C LEU A 67 -8.05 -0.85 -8.24
N HIS A 68 -6.76 -1.13 -8.08
CA HIS A 68 -6.20 -2.43 -7.76
C HIS A 68 -5.20 -2.24 -6.63
N MET A 69 -5.24 -3.14 -5.67
CA MET A 69 -4.26 -3.24 -4.58
C MET A 69 -3.55 -4.58 -4.69
N SER A 70 -2.22 -4.58 -4.67
CA SER A 70 -1.40 -5.79 -4.55
C SER A 70 -0.43 -5.57 -3.40
N GLY A 71 -0.81 -6.05 -2.23
CA GLY A 71 -0.20 -5.57 -0.99
C GLY A 71 -0.37 -4.04 -0.86
N ARG A 72 0.74 -3.33 -0.60
CA ARG A 72 0.81 -1.86 -0.54
C ARG A 72 0.78 -1.17 -1.92
N ASN A 73 0.93 -1.93 -3.00
CA ASN A 73 1.03 -1.38 -4.33
C ASN A 73 -0.35 -0.96 -4.81
N MET A 74 -0.53 0.34 -5.03
CA MET A 74 -1.77 0.91 -5.53
C MET A 74 -1.67 1.22 -7.02
N MET A 75 -2.58 0.65 -7.79
CA MET A 75 -2.73 0.90 -9.21
C MET A 75 -4.13 1.44 -9.48
N VAL A 76 -4.25 2.58 -10.16
CA VAL A 76 -5.54 3.24 -10.40
C VAL A 76 -5.72 3.56 -11.87
N LYS A 77 -6.97 3.50 -12.32
CA LYS A 77 -7.35 3.92 -13.66
C LYS A 77 -7.29 5.44 -13.77
N ARG A 78 -7.15 5.94 -15.00
CA ARG A 78 -6.88 7.36 -15.31
C ARG A 78 -7.80 8.33 -14.58
N ASP A 79 -9.11 8.06 -14.54
CA ASP A 79 -10.05 9.01 -13.95
C ASP A 79 -9.88 9.13 -12.42
N LEU A 80 -9.56 8.02 -11.74
CA LEU A 80 -9.25 8.04 -10.31
C LEU A 80 -7.88 8.68 -10.06
N TYR A 81 -6.88 8.40 -10.90
CA TYR A 81 -5.59 9.11 -10.88
C TYR A 81 -5.79 10.63 -10.97
N LEU A 82 -6.60 11.11 -11.91
CA LEU A 82 -6.85 12.55 -12.08
C LEU A 82 -7.51 13.18 -10.85
N ALA A 83 -8.30 12.42 -10.09
CA ALA A 83 -8.86 12.89 -8.83
C ALA A 83 -7.84 12.90 -7.68
N LEU A 84 -6.87 11.97 -7.68
CA LEU A 84 -5.89 11.81 -6.61
C LEU A 84 -4.59 12.58 -6.82
N ARG A 85 -4.19 12.88 -8.07
CA ARG A 85 -2.87 13.46 -8.44
C ARG A 85 -2.56 14.83 -7.84
N HIS A 86 -3.55 15.48 -7.25
CA HIS A 86 -3.40 16.78 -6.59
C HIS A 86 -3.06 16.66 -5.10
N ILE A 87 -3.12 15.44 -4.56
CA ILE A 87 -2.67 15.13 -3.22
C ILE A 87 -1.15 14.99 -3.30
N ASP A 88 -0.45 15.90 -2.62
CA ASP A 88 1.00 15.81 -2.45
C ASP A 88 1.30 14.76 -1.38
N ILE A 89 1.78 13.60 -1.81
CA ILE A 89 2.15 12.50 -0.93
C ILE A 89 3.66 12.43 -0.98
N THR A 90 4.29 12.90 0.10
CA THR A 90 5.75 12.97 0.18
C THR A 90 6.35 11.56 0.02
N GLY A 91 7.44 11.47 -0.75
CA GLY A 91 8.12 10.20 -1.03
C GLY A 91 7.45 9.30 -2.06
N THR A 92 6.54 9.85 -2.88
CA THR A 92 5.82 9.07 -3.91
C THR A 92 5.90 9.64 -5.32
N GLN A 93 5.71 8.76 -6.31
CA GLN A 93 5.58 9.11 -7.72
C GLN A 93 4.40 8.38 -8.36
N TRP A 94 3.61 9.11 -9.14
CA TRP A 94 2.70 8.50 -10.08
C TRP A 94 3.46 8.09 -11.35
N LEU A 95 3.45 6.79 -11.64
CA LEU A 95 4.10 6.19 -12.81
C LEU A 95 3.03 5.75 -13.82
N ARG A 96 3.23 6.03 -15.11
CA ARG A 96 2.31 5.55 -16.15
C ARG A 96 2.39 4.04 -16.27
N ALA A 97 1.27 3.37 -16.14
CA ALA A 97 1.23 1.92 -16.08
C ALA A 97 0.40 1.32 -17.21
N VAL A 98 0.82 0.12 -17.61
CA VAL A 98 0.12 -0.75 -18.53
C VAL A 98 -0.13 -2.07 -17.82
N ILE A 99 -1.39 -2.51 -17.79
CA ILE A 99 -1.70 -3.89 -17.37
C ILE A 99 -1.80 -4.75 -18.63
N ILE A 100 -1.05 -5.84 -18.66
CA ILE A 100 -1.13 -6.91 -19.66
C ILE A 100 -2.01 -7.99 -19.06
N ASN A 101 -3.18 -8.19 -19.67
CA ASN A 101 -4.16 -9.15 -19.20
C ASN A 101 -3.77 -10.59 -19.61
N ASP A 102 -4.47 -11.59 -19.07
CA ASP A 102 -4.14 -13.01 -19.30
C ASP A 102 -4.27 -13.44 -20.77
N ASP A 103 -5.00 -12.69 -21.59
CA ASP A 103 -5.19 -12.86 -23.03
C ASP A 103 -4.23 -12.01 -23.89
N ASP A 104 -3.16 -11.48 -23.28
CA ASP A 104 -2.17 -10.58 -23.89
C ASP A 104 -2.72 -9.24 -24.38
N THR A 105 -3.91 -8.83 -23.93
CA THR A 105 -4.44 -7.48 -24.20
C THR A 105 -3.79 -6.44 -23.31
N TYR A 106 -3.55 -5.24 -23.87
CA TYR A 106 -2.84 -4.14 -23.22
C TYR A 106 -3.83 -3.07 -22.77
N HIS A 107 -3.73 -2.67 -21.50
CA HIS A 107 -4.55 -1.62 -20.91
C HIS A 107 -3.65 -0.50 -20.37
N ASP A 108 -3.53 0.59 -21.14
CA ASP A 108 -2.56 1.67 -20.93
C ASP A 108 -3.15 2.91 -20.23
N ASP A 109 -4.34 2.77 -19.66
CA ASP A 109 -5.08 3.81 -18.95
C ASP A 109 -4.91 3.75 -17.43
N TYR A 110 -3.82 3.14 -16.96
CA TYR A 110 -3.49 2.96 -15.53
C TYR A 110 -2.31 3.80 -15.06
N HIS A 111 -2.26 4.06 -13.75
CA HIS A 111 -1.18 4.74 -13.06
C HIS A 111 -0.85 4.00 -11.76
N TYR A 112 0.43 3.75 -11.53
CA TYR A 112 0.95 3.11 -10.32
C TYR A 112 1.46 4.18 -9.34
N LEU A 113 1.08 4.09 -8.07
CA LEU A 113 1.66 4.92 -7.01
C LEU A 113 2.90 4.20 -6.46
N ASN A 114 4.07 4.70 -6.83
CA ASN A 114 5.36 4.22 -6.35
C ASN A 114 5.76 4.97 -5.08
N PHE A 115 6.05 4.26 -3.99
CA PHE A 115 6.59 4.81 -2.74
C PHE A 115 8.11 4.61 -2.72
N TYR A 116 8.88 5.64 -3.09
CA TYR A 116 10.33 5.52 -3.29
C TYR A 116 11.19 6.05 -2.15
N GLU A 117 10.61 6.82 -1.26
CA GLU A 117 11.30 7.45 -0.14
C GLU A 117 10.34 7.53 1.04
N ASN A 118 10.89 7.40 2.25
CA ASN A 118 10.12 7.69 3.45
C ASN A 118 10.15 9.20 3.72
N PRO A 119 9.00 9.85 3.89
CA PRO A 119 8.92 11.30 4.12
C PRO A 119 9.38 11.81 5.49
N VAL A 120 9.76 10.93 6.44
CA VAL A 120 10.26 11.33 7.75
C VAL A 120 11.46 10.50 8.13
N ASP A 121 12.64 11.07 7.86
CA ASP A 121 13.96 10.68 8.35
C ASP A 121 14.74 9.68 7.48
N GLU A 122 16.03 9.97 7.25
CA GLU A 122 16.98 9.07 6.57
C GLU A 122 17.34 7.88 7.48
N ASP A 123 17.12 8.02 8.79
CA ASP A 123 17.44 7.03 9.83
C ASP A 123 16.20 6.25 10.35
N TYR A 124 14.98 6.69 10.04
CA TYR A 124 13.73 6.02 10.42
C TYR A 124 12.85 5.79 9.19
N VAL A 125 12.36 4.56 9.01
CA VAL A 125 11.92 4.12 7.68
C VAL A 125 10.44 4.40 7.38
N TYR A 126 9.57 4.79 8.33
CA TYR A 126 8.14 5.07 8.03
C TYR A 126 7.47 6.09 8.98
N TYR A 127 6.31 6.63 8.59
CA TYR A 127 5.43 7.45 9.44
C TYR A 127 4.85 6.63 10.62
N ASP A 128 5.61 6.28 11.66
CA ASP A 128 5.07 5.47 12.78
C ASP A 128 4.03 6.24 13.60
N PHE A 129 2.74 6.11 13.27
CA PHE A 129 1.65 6.72 14.04
C PHE A 129 1.08 5.78 15.10
N VAL A 130 1.60 4.57 15.25
CA VAL A 130 1.08 3.56 16.18
C VAL A 130 1.40 3.96 17.62
N ASP A 131 0.41 3.84 18.50
CA ASP A 131 0.55 3.90 19.95
C ASP A 131 0.72 2.47 20.47
N PHE A 132 1.96 2.01 20.62
CA PHE A 132 2.26 0.65 21.07
C PHE A 132 1.73 0.38 22.48
N ASP A 133 1.74 1.36 23.37
CA ASP A 133 1.27 1.21 24.75
C ASP A 133 -0.25 0.95 24.83
N LYS A 134 -1.00 1.46 23.85
CA LYS A 134 -2.46 1.29 23.76
C LYS A 134 -2.91 0.22 22.77
N SER A 135 -2.03 -0.22 21.88
CA SER A 135 -2.32 -1.26 20.88
C SER A 135 -2.23 -2.67 21.47
N GLU A 136 -2.90 -3.62 20.83
CA GLU A 136 -2.84 -5.04 21.22
C GLU A 136 -2.09 -5.82 20.12
N TYR A 137 -1.03 -6.54 20.50
CA TYR A 137 -0.20 -7.28 19.56
C TYR A 137 0.47 -8.49 20.20
N LYS A 138 0.88 -9.43 19.34
CA LYS A 138 1.75 -10.56 19.68
C LYS A 138 3.16 -10.29 19.19
N VAL A 139 4.14 -10.66 20.01
CA VAL A 139 5.56 -10.56 19.67
C VAL A 139 6.11 -11.97 19.41
N LYS A 140 6.77 -12.15 18.27
CA LYS A 140 7.47 -13.39 17.93
C LYS A 140 8.93 -13.10 17.65
N LYS A 141 9.80 -13.50 18.58
CA LYS A 141 11.25 -13.46 18.42
C LYS A 141 11.74 -14.78 17.82
N TYR A 142 12.41 -14.73 16.67
CA TYR A 142 12.92 -15.92 15.98
C TYR A 142 14.37 -16.24 16.34
N ALA A 143 15.21 -15.23 16.57
CA ALA A 143 16.59 -15.36 17.03
C ALA A 143 17.03 -14.06 17.73
N ASP A 144 18.12 -14.11 18.53
CA ASP A 144 18.61 -12.93 19.26
C ASP A 144 19.24 -11.85 18.38
N TYR A 145 19.62 -12.18 17.14
CA TYR A 145 20.14 -11.25 16.14
C TYR A 145 19.08 -10.82 15.12
N LEU A 146 17.84 -11.29 15.30
CA LEU A 146 16.72 -10.94 14.44
C LEU A 146 15.70 -10.13 15.23
N PRO A 147 15.10 -9.16 14.57
CA PRO A 147 14.20 -8.26 15.23
C PRO A 147 12.85 -8.92 15.47
N PRO A 148 12.17 -8.61 16.58
CA PRO A 148 10.89 -9.20 16.92
C PRO A 148 9.80 -8.87 15.90
N LEU A 149 9.07 -9.90 15.44
CA LEU A 149 7.89 -9.71 14.60
C LEU A 149 6.67 -9.39 15.46
N TYR A 150 6.09 -8.22 15.22
CA TYR A 150 4.83 -7.76 15.82
C TYR A 150 3.66 -8.13 14.92
N THR A 151 2.68 -8.85 15.46
CA THR A 151 1.39 -9.11 14.81
C THR A 151 0.30 -8.42 15.61
N PHE A 152 -0.24 -7.33 15.07
CA PHE A 152 -1.30 -6.56 15.74
C PHE A 152 -2.64 -7.28 15.66
N GLU A 153 -3.31 -7.36 16.81
CA GLU A 153 -4.72 -7.75 16.92
C GLU A 153 -5.63 -6.52 16.93
N LYS A 154 -5.10 -5.38 17.41
CA LYS A 154 -5.76 -4.07 17.41
C LYS A 154 -4.71 -2.96 17.34
N ILE A 155 -4.88 -2.05 16.38
CA ILE A 155 -4.04 -0.86 16.25
C ILE A 155 -4.77 0.35 16.83
N ILE A 156 -4.07 1.14 17.64
CA ILE A 156 -4.50 2.46 18.07
C ILE A 156 -3.46 3.47 17.60
N LEU A 157 -3.92 4.54 16.96
CA LEU A 157 -3.05 5.62 16.51
C LEU A 157 -2.81 6.64 17.62
N SER A 158 -1.55 7.03 17.81
CA SER A 158 -1.15 8.09 18.73
C SER A 158 -1.60 9.45 18.23
N GLN A 159 -2.49 10.09 18.99
CA GLN A 159 -2.99 11.43 18.69
C GLN A 159 -1.89 12.49 18.74
N GLU A 160 -0.88 12.30 19.59
CA GLU A 160 0.27 13.20 19.68
C GLU A 160 1.11 13.13 18.40
N LYS A 161 1.44 11.91 17.93
CA LYS A 161 2.21 11.72 16.69
C LYS A 161 1.44 12.24 15.47
N LEU A 162 0.13 11.97 15.41
CA LEU A 162 -0.74 12.51 14.36
C LEU A 162 -0.83 14.05 14.40
N ALA A 163 -0.86 14.67 15.57
CA ALA A 163 -0.90 16.12 15.71
C ALA A 163 0.42 16.80 15.32
N ALA A 164 1.55 16.09 15.45
CA ALA A 164 2.87 16.59 15.06
C ALA A 164 3.06 16.68 13.54
N VAL A 165 2.30 15.91 12.75
CA VAL A 165 2.38 15.91 11.28
C VAL A 165 1.15 16.63 10.68
N PRO A 166 1.34 17.65 9.82
CA PRO A 166 0.22 18.31 9.14
C PRO A 166 -0.62 17.32 8.34
N LEU A 167 -1.95 17.46 8.38
CA LEU A 167 -2.90 16.50 7.78
C LEU A 167 -2.58 16.21 6.32
N GLU A 168 -2.23 17.24 5.54
CA GLU A 168 -1.89 17.16 4.12
C GLU A 168 -0.74 16.20 3.82
N LYS A 169 0.20 16.02 4.76
CA LYS A 169 1.34 15.09 4.62
C LYS A 169 1.01 13.65 5.05
N ARG A 170 -0.16 13.45 5.64
CA ARG A 170 -0.63 12.17 6.17
C ARG A 170 -2.03 11.85 5.64
N LEU A 171 -2.22 12.06 4.34
CA LEU A 171 -3.46 11.71 3.64
C LEU A 171 -3.43 10.28 3.09
N ILE A 172 -2.25 9.83 2.68
CA ILE A 172 -1.94 8.46 2.26
C ILE A 172 -0.58 8.15 2.83
N TRP A 173 -0.41 6.97 3.42
CA TRP A 173 0.89 6.52 3.88
C TRP A 173 1.00 5.00 3.93
N ASP A 174 2.24 4.54 3.93
CA ASP A 174 2.66 3.15 4.11
C ASP A 174 3.37 3.06 5.47
N ASP A 175 2.62 3.12 6.57
CA ASP A 175 3.14 3.23 7.95
C ASP A 175 3.35 1.84 8.55
N LEU A 176 2.53 0.92 8.08
CA LEU A 176 2.50 -0.39 8.65
C LEU A 176 3.54 -1.23 7.93
N GLN A 177 4.80 -1.09 8.37
CA GLN A 177 5.91 -2.04 8.13
C GLN A 177 5.52 -3.49 8.49
N PHE A 178 4.36 -3.65 9.11
CA PHE A 178 3.66 -4.87 9.43
C PHE A 178 2.77 -5.31 8.27
N THR A 179 1.90 -4.45 7.72
CA THR A 179 0.87 -4.85 6.77
C THR A 179 1.36 -4.71 5.34
N ASP A 180 1.03 -5.67 4.49
CA ASP A 180 0.99 -5.49 3.05
C ASP A 180 -0.15 -4.54 2.63
N ARG A 181 -0.41 -3.44 3.34
CA ARG A 181 -1.62 -2.64 3.17
C ARG A 181 -1.32 -1.14 3.30
N LEU A 182 -2.04 -0.36 2.50
CA LEU A 182 -1.95 1.09 2.49
C LEU A 182 -2.97 1.71 3.44
N VAL A 183 -2.59 2.78 4.15
CA VAL A 183 -3.52 3.54 5.00
C VAL A 183 -3.86 4.87 4.34
N VAL A 184 -5.14 5.23 4.39
CA VAL A 184 -5.66 6.47 3.82
C VAL A 184 -6.55 7.22 4.81
N HIS A 185 -6.46 8.54 4.77
CA HIS A 185 -7.40 9.41 5.46
C HIS A 185 -8.79 9.29 4.84
N LYS A 186 -9.83 9.53 5.66
CA LYS A 186 -11.24 9.52 5.26
C LYS A 186 -11.51 10.34 3.99
N SER A 187 -10.89 11.51 3.84
CA SER A 187 -11.07 12.35 2.66
C SER A 187 -10.60 11.68 1.36
N VAL A 188 -9.52 10.88 1.43
CA VAL A 188 -9.01 10.12 0.28
C VAL A 188 -9.90 8.91 0.02
N LYS A 189 -10.30 8.19 1.06
CA LYS A 189 -11.29 7.10 0.97
C LYS A 189 -12.56 7.56 0.24
N GLU A 190 -13.10 8.71 0.63
CA GLU A 190 -14.31 9.26 0.02
C GLU A 190 -14.13 9.64 -1.46
N ILE A 191 -12.91 9.99 -1.89
CA ILE A 191 -12.60 10.14 -3.31
C ILE A 191 -12.61 8.78 -4.00
N MET A 192 -11.91 7.79 -3.45
CA MET A 192 -11.80 6.44 -4.03
C MET A 192 -13.17 5.75 -4.14
N GLU A 193 -14.01 5.85 -3.12
CA GLU A 193 -15.34 5.21 -3.09
C GLU A 193 -16.28 5.73 -4.18
N LYS A 194 -16.13 6.99 -4.64
CA LYS A 194 -16.92 7.53 -5.75
C LYS A 194 -16.70 6.76 -7.05
N TYR A 195 -15.56 6.09 -7.19
CA TYR A 195 -15.20 5.28 -8.35
C TYR A 195 -15.58 3.80 -8.21
N GLN A 196 -16.31 3.45 -7.14
CA GLN A 196 -16.88 2.12 -6.89
C GLN A 196 -15.86 0.98 -7.09
N PRO A 197 -14.78 0.95 -6.29
CA PRO A 197 -13.76 -0.09 -6.42
C PRO A 197 -14.37 -1.46 -6.11
N LEU A 198 -14.33 -2.38 -7.09
CA LEU A 198 -14.96 -3.70 -6.99
C LEU A 198 -14.13 -4.66 -6.14
N ASP A 199 -12.82 -4.59 -6.28
CA ASP A 199 -11.82 -5.46 -5.65
C ASP A 199 -11.27 -4.93 -4.34
N CYS A 200 -11.56 -3.70 -3.93
CA CYS A 200 -11.00 -3.11 -2.72
C CYS A 200 -12.03 -2.91 -1.61
N ARG A 201 -11.56 -2.95 -0.36
CA ARG A 201 -12.33 -2.62 0.84
C ARG A 201 -11.58 -1.62 1.69
N PHE A 202 -12.35 -0.90 2.48
CA PHE A 202 -11.88 0.10 3.43
C PHE A 202 -12.40 -0.28 4.80
N THR A 203 -11.49 -0.53 5.73
CA THR A 203 -11.84 -0.79 7.12
C THR A 203 -11.14 0.25 7.97
N ARG A 204 -11.81 0.78 8.99
CA ARG A 204 -11.14 1.67 9.94
C ARG A 204 -9.95 0.96 10.55
N ILE A 205 -8.86 1.69 10.76
CA ILE A 205 -7.62 1.08 11.22
C ILE A 205 -7.78 0.36 12.58
N GLU A 206 -8.64 0.88 13.46
CA GLU A 206 -8.93 0.27 14.77
C GLU A 206 -9.86 -0.95 14.69
N GLU A 207 -10.59 -1.08 13.59
CA GLU A 207 -11.52 -2.18 13.33
C GLU A 207 -10.91 -3.27 12.46
N HIS A 208 -9.73 -3.02 11.89
CA HIS A 208 -9.04 -3.98 11.03
C HIS A 208 -8.47 -5.12 11.89
N LYS A 209 -8.90 -6.35 11.61
CA LYS A 209 -8.56 -7.57 12.40
C LYS A 209 -7.81 -8.64 11.59
N GLU A 210 -7.55 -8.38 10.32
CA GLU A 210 -6.84 -9.35 9.46
C GLU A 210 -5.34 -9.28 9.67
N ASN A 211 -4.64 -10.38 9.38
CA ASN A 211 -3.25 -10.61 9.70
C ASN A 211 -2.35 -9.51 9.14
N MET A 212 -2.00 -8.55 9.97
CA MET A 212 -1.35 -7.29 9.60
C MET A 212 0.15 -7.43 9.37
N GLY A 213 0.61 -8.57 8.82
CA GLY A 213 2.02 -8.99 8.64
C GLY A 213 2.98 -8.68 9.81
N THR A 214 4.26 -8.41 9.54
CA THR A 214 5.38 -8.58 10.50
C THR A 214 6.45 -7.46 10.48
N ARG A 215 6.80 -6.86 11.63
CA ARG A 215 7.90 -5.84 11.76
C ARG A 215 9.26 -6.41 12.08
N ALA A 216 10.30 -5.64 11.80
CA ALA A 216 11.55 -5.64 12.55
C ALA A 216 11.61 -4.41 13.51
N GLU A 217 12.00 -4.56 14.78
CA GLU A 217 12.44 -3.44 15.62
C GLU A 217 13.80 -2.89 15.20
N TYR A 218 13.91 -1.57 15.26
CA TYR A 218 15.13 -0.80 15.04
C TYR A 218 15.30 0.21 16.18
N ASP A 219 16.53 0.43 16.62
CA ASP A 219 16.84 1.42 17.65
C ASP A 219 16.72 2.85 17.10
N ALA A 220 16.92 3.83 17.99
CA ALA A 220 16.87 5.25 17.65
C ALA A 220 17.86 5.67 16.54
N ASP A 221 18.83 4.80 16.24
CA ASP A 221 19.91 5.02 15.29
C ASP A 221 19.76 4.12 14.03
N GLY A 222 18.58 3.52 13.81
CA GLY A 222 18.27 2.73 12.63
C GLY A 222 18.93 1.34 12.59
N ASN A 223 19.52 0.87 13.69
CA ASN A 223 20.08 -0.49 13.76
C ASN A 223 19.02 -1.50 14.18
N LEU A 224 19.09 -2.69 13.57
CA LEU A 224 18.27 -3.85 13.96
C LEU A 224 18.48 -4.17 15.46
N ILE A 225 17.40 -4.24 16.25
CA ILE A 225 17.44 -4.66 17.68
C ILE A 225 17.02 -6.13 17.82
#